data_AF-A0A2G6CJU9-F1
#
_entry.id   AF-A0A2G6CJU9-F1
#
_cell.length_a   1.000
_cell.length_b   1.000
_cell.length_c   1.000
_cell.angle_alpha   90.00
_cell.angle_beta   90.00
_cell.angle_gamma   90.00
#
_symmetry.space_group_name_H-M   'P 1'
#
loop_
_entity.id
_entity.type
_entity.pdbx_description
1 polymer ?
#
loop_
_entity_poly.entity_id
_entity_poly.type
_entity_poly.pdbx_seq_one_letter_code
_entity_poly.pdbx_strand_id
1 'polypeptide(L)'
;MALDDPPCPPALVAVDGPLWVIDKPAGYVVHPVGNPDHPDILAWAVAEYGAPACLAPIHRLDRLTSGVVLCSPDAALRGELGAAFAERRIAKIYLAL
;
A
#
# COMPACT_ATOMS: atom_id res chain seq x y z
N MET A 1 -14.06 4.66 -23.58
CA MET A 1 -14.28 3.29 -23.13
C MET A 1 -14.25 3.36 -21.62
N ALA A 2 -15.42 3.30 -20.99
CA ALA A 2 -15.57 3.65 -19.59
C ALA A 2 -14.84 2.63 -18.70
N LEU A 3 -14.04 3.13 -17.76
CA LEU A 3 -13.33 2.35 -16.75
C LEU A 3 -14.28 2.09 -15.57
N ASP A 4 -15.47 1.56 -15.84
CA ASP A 4 -16.56 1.47 -14.87
C ASP A 4 -16.72 0.07 -14.25
N ASP A 5 -15.69 -0.79 -14.35
CA ASP A 5 -15.60 -1.93 -13.44
C ASP A 5 -15.08 -1.43 -12.08
N PRO A 6 -15.73 -1.82 -10.96
CA PRO A 6 -15.22 -1.49 -9.65
C PRO A 6 -13.77 -2.00 -9.55
N PRO A 7 -12.83 -1.21 -8.99
CA PRO A 7 -11.45 -1.65 -8.87
C PRO A 7 -11.43 -2.97 -8.09
N CYS A 8 -10.71 -3.96 -8.62
CA CYS A 8 -10.44 -5.20 -7.88
C CYS A 8 -10.03 -4.84 -6.44
N PRO A 9 -10.55 -5.52 -5.40
CA PRO A 9 -10.14 -5.21 -4.05
C PRO A 9 -8.64 -5.49 -3.88
N PRO A 10 -7.95 -4.78 -2.97
CA PRO A 10 -6.59 -5.13 -2.61
C PRO A 10 -6.51 -6.54 -2.04
N ALA A 11 -5.29 -7.08 -1.99
CA ALA A 11 -5.03 -8.39 -1.40
C ALA A 11 -3.96 -8.29 -0.31
N LEU A 12 -4.17 -8.99 0.81
CA LEU A 12 -3.16 -9.10 1.86
C LEU A 12 -2.22 -10.25 1.49
N VAL A 13 -0.99 -9.92 1.13
CA VAL A 13 0.02 -10.91 0.72
C VAL A 13 0.62 -11.59 1.94
N ALA A 14 0.99 -10.79 2.95
CA ALA A 14 1.59 -11.29 4.19
C ALA A 14 1.46 -10.28 5.34
N VAL A 15 1.49 -10.79 6.56
CA VAL A 15 1.76 -10.04 7.80
C VAL A 15 2.88 -10.75 8.53
N ASP A 16 3.98 -10.05 8.77
CA ASP A 16 5.15 -10.56 9.50
C ASP A 16 5.53 -9.58 10.61
N GLY A 17 5.15 -9.92 11.84
CA GLY A 17 5.24 -9.00 12.97
C GLY A 17 4.53 -7.67 12.68
N PRO A 18 5.22 -6.51 12.75
CA PRO A 18 4.62 -5.22 12.40
C PRO A 18 4.62 -4.92 10.89
N LEU A 19 5.21 -5.76 10.03
CA LEU A 19 5.25 -5.54 8.59
C LEU A 19 3.99 -6.07 7.91
N TRP A 20 3.30 -5.20 7.17
CA TRP A 20 2.14 -5.52 6.35
C TRP A 20 2.50 -5.42 4.88
N VAL A 21 2.23 -6.48 4.11
CA VAL A 21 2.51 -6.55 2.68
C VAL A 21 1.17 -6.61 1.94
N ILE A 22 0.83 -5.55 1.23
CA ILE A 22 -0.46 -5.40 0.54
C ILE A 22 -0.20 -5.34 -0.96
N ASP A 23 -0.87 -6.17 -1.74
CA ASP A 23 -0.94 -6.02 -3.18
C ASP A 23 -2.02 -4.98 -3.52
N LYS A 24 -1.58 -3.79 -3.93
CA LYS A 24 -2.44 -2.66 -4.26
C LYS A 24 -2.89 -2.77 -5.73
N PRO A 25 -4.18 -2.76 -6.04
CA PRO A 25 -4.67 -2.72 -7.40
C PRO A 25 -4.58 -1.29 -7.98
N ALA A 26 -4.71 -1.17 -9.30
CA ALA A 26 -4.91 0.13 -9.93
C ALA A 26 -6.27 0.70 -9.51
N GLY A 27 -6.33 2.02 -9.31
CA GLY A 27 -7.53 2.72 -8.83
C GLY A 27 -7.50 3.06 -7.34
N TYR A 28 -6.78 2.27 -6.53
CA TYR A 28 -6.56 2.55 -5.12
C TYR A 28 -5.39 3.51 -4.89
N VAL A 29 -5.55 4.41 -3.92
CA VAL A 29 -4.44 5.20 -3.36
C VAL A 29 -3.80 4.48 -2.17
N VAL A 30 -2.58 4.88 -1.83
CA VAL A 30 -1.83 4.25 -0.73
C VAL A 30 -2.26 4.76 0.65
N HIS A 31 -2.67 6.02 0.75
CA HIS A 31 -3.12 6.64 1.98
C HIS A 31 -4.26 7.62 1.64
N PRO A 32 -5.10 8.02 2.61
CA PRO A 32 -6.20 8.95 2.37
C PRO A 32 -5.71 10.25 1.73
N VAL A 33 -6.32 10.63 0.60
CA VAL A 33 -6.01 11.88 -0.13
C VAL A 33 -7.13 12.92 -0.05
N GLY A 34 -8.11 12.71 0.83
CA GLY A 34 -9.26 13.62 1.02
C GLY A 34 -10.29 13.60 -0.12
N ASN A 35 -10.13 12.71 -1.11
CA ASN A 35 -11.11 12.50 -2.18
C ASN A 35 -11.86 11.18 -1.90
N PRO A 36 -13.20 11.22 -1.66
CA PRO A 36 -13.98 10.03 -1.35
C PRO A 36 -14.06 9.03 -2.52
N ASP A 37 -13.83 9.46 -3.75
CA ASP A 37 -13.83 8.59 -4.94
C ASP A 37 -12.55 7.74 -5.06
N HIS A 38 -11.57 7.97 -4.18
CA HIS A 38 -10.29 7.27 -4.19
C HIS A 38 -10.15 6.41 -2.93
N PRO A 39 -10.57 5.14 -2.97
CA PRO A 39 -10.39 4.24 -1.84
C PRO A 39 -8.90 4.01 -1.58
N ASP A 40 -8.53 3.85 -0.31
CA ASP A 40 -7.15 3.68 0.11
C ASP A 40 -6.90 2.32 0.78
N ILE A 41 -5.68 1.81 0.65
CA ILE A 41 -5.31 0.49 1.17
C ILE A 41 -5.19 0.45 2.70
N LEU A 42 -5.03 1.58 3.39
CA LEU A 42 -4.92 1.59 4.85
C LEU A 42 -6.30 1.43 5.47
N ALA A 43 -7.27 2.22 5.01
CA ALA A 43 -8.66 2.10 5.41
C ALA A 43 -9.21 0.71 5.09
N TRP A 44 -8.90 0.18 3.90
CA TRP A 44 -9.22 -1.20 3.54
C TRP A 44 -8.58 -2.22 4.49
N ALA A 45 -7.28 -2.10 4.80
CA ALA A 45 -6.62 -3.05 5.71
C ALA A 45 -7.19 -3.01 7.13
N VAL A 46 -7.57 -1.82 7.62
CA VAL A 46 -8.24 -1.66 8.91
C VAL A 46 -9.63 -2.30 8.88
N ALA A 47 -10.41 -2.06 7.83
CA ALA A 47 -11.78 -2.56 7.71
C ALA A 47 -11.85 -4.08 7.52
N GLU A 48 -11.02 -4.64 6.63
CA GLU A 48 -11.10 -6.06 6.26
C GLU A 48 -10.29 -6.99 7.16
N TYR A 49 -9.17 -6.50 7.72
CA TYR A 49 -8.23 -7.33 8.47
C TYR A 49 -7.97 -6.84 9.89
N GLY A 50 -8.64 -5.78 10.36
CA GLY A 50 -8.44 -5.24 11.70
C GLY A 50 -7.02 -4.70 11.92
N ALA A 51 -6.38 -4.19 10.87
CA ALA A 51 -5.06 -3.60 11.00
C ALA A 51 -5.05 -2.45 12.02
N PRO A 52 -3.92 -2.17 12.70
CA PRO A 52 -3.86 -1.08 13.67
C PRO A 52 -4.21 0.27 13.03
N ALA A 53 -4.95 1.13 13.73
CA ALA A 53 -5.33 2.44 13.22
C ALA A 53 -4.13 3.36 12.90
N CYS A 54 -2.96 3.08 13.49
CA CYS A 54 -1.71 3.77 13.21
C CYS A 54 -0.90 3.16 12.05
N LEU A 55 -1.44 2.16 11.34
CA LEU A 55 -0.81 1.59 10.15
C LEU A 55 -0.52 2.71 9.14
N ALA A 56 0.75 2.83 8.76
CA ALA A 56 1.20 3.84 7.81
C ALA A 56 2.09 3.21 6.73
N PRO A 57 2.13 3.78 5.51
CA PRO A 57 2.93 3.23 4.43
C PRO A 57 4.42 3.47 4.68
N ILE A 58 5.26 2.53 4.25
CA ILE A 58 6.73 2.66 4.20
C ILE A 58 7.14 3.31 2.88
N HIS A 59 6.45 2.98 1.79
CA HIS A 59 6.62 3.61 0.48
C HIS A 59 5.26 3.73 -0.23
N ARG A 60 5.24 4.38 -1.39
CA ARG A 60 4.01 4.56 -2.18
C ARG A 60 4.17 4.11 -3.62
N LEU A 61 3.03 3.79 -4.23
CA LEU A 61 2.81 3.65 -5.66
C LEU A 61 1.76 4.68 -6.09
N ASP A 62 1.80 5.10 -7.34
CA ASP A 62 0.77 5.99 -7.89
C ASP A 62 -0.58 5.28 -7.98
N ARG A 63 -1.66 6.07 -8.05
CA ARG A 63 -3.04 5.55 -8.04
C ARG A 63 -3.28 4.51 -9.13
N LEU A 64 -2.76 4.75 -10.33
CA LEU A 64 -2.95 3.87 -11.48
C LEU A 64 -1.91 2.74 -11.56
N THR A 65 -0.91 2.72 -10.68
CA THR A 65 0.11 1.68 -10.63
C THR A 65 -0.35 0.58 -9.68
N SER A 66 -0.42 -0.67 -10.15
CA SER A 66 -0.64 -1.83 -9.29
C SER A 66 0.67 -2.38 -8.72
N GLY A 67 0.56 -3.18 -7.66
CA GLY A 67 1.66 -3.95 -7.10
C GLY A 67 1.82 -3.80 -5.59
N VAL A 68 2.88 -4.40 -5.08
CA VAL A 68 3.15 -4.54 -3.66
C VAL A 68 3.48 -3.19 -3.00
N VAL A 69 2.82 -2.92 -1.87
CA VAL A 69 3.08 -1.79 -0.97
C VAL A 69 3.34 -2.33 0.44
N LEU A 70 4.45 -1.88 1.04
CA LEU A 70 4.78 -2.18 2.43
C LEU A 70 4.21 -1.12 3.37
N CYS A 71 3.56 -1.56 4.44
CA CYS A 71 3.00 -0.73 5.50
C CYS A 71 3.45 -1.25 6.88
N SER A 72 3.46 -0.39 7.89
CA SER A 72 3.73 -0.79 9.28
C SER A 72 3.15 0.21 10.29
N PRO A 73 2.61 -0.24 11.43
CA PRO A 73 2.24 0.64 12.55
C PRO A 73 3.46 1.09 13.37
N ASP A 74 4.61 0.42 13.21
CA ASP A 74 5.84 0.71 13.93
C ASP A 74 6.63 1.83 13.22
N ALA A 75 6.79 2.96 13.91
CA ALA A 75 7.53 4.11 13.40
C ALA A 75 9.02 3.84 13.21
N ALA A 76 9.65 3.01 14.05
CA ALA A 76 11.07 2.68 13.93
C ALA A 76 11.31 1.86 12.67
N LEU A 77 10.51 0.80 12.46
CA LEU A 77 10.59 -0.02 11.24
C LEU A 77 10.32 0.80 9.98
N ARG A 78 9.34 1.71 10.01
CA ARG A 78 9.09 2.61 8.88
C ARG A 78 10.29 3.51 8.57
N GLY A 79 10.96 4.04 9.59
CA GLY A 79 12.15 4.85 9.41
C GLY A 79 13.30 4.05 8.78
N GLU A 80 13.57 2.86 9.30
CA GLU A 80 14.62 1.96 8.82
C GLU A 80 14.39 1.54 7.36
N LEU A 81 13.21 1.02 7.05
CA LEU A 81 12.89 0.56 5.70
C LEU A 81 12.70 1.72 4.72
N GLY A 82 12.17 2.85 5.17
CA GLY A 82 12.09 4.08 4.39
C GLY A 82 13.48 4.57 3.95
N ALA A 83 14.45 4.57 4.87
CA ALA A 83 15.85 4.85 4.55
C ALA A 83 16.44 3.82 3.57
N ALA A 84 16.13 2.52 3.76
CA ALA A 84 16.57 1.47 2.84
C ALA A 84 16.02 1.65 1.40
N PHE A 85 14.77 2.09 1.25
CA PHE A 85 14.21 2.47 -0.05
C PHE A 85 14.93 3.68 -0.64
N ALA A 86 15.17 4.73 0.15
CA ALA A 86 15.84 5.95 -0.31
C ALA A 86 17.28 5.67 -0.76
N GLU A 87 17.99 4.80 -0.04
CA GLU A 87 19.36 4.37 -0.31
C GLU A 87 19.45 3.28 -1.39
N ARG A 88 18.33 2.88 -1.99
CA ARG A 88 18.25 1.82 -3.02
C ARG A 88 18.81 0.47 -2.56
N ARG A 89 18.75 0.18 -1.26
CA ARG A 89 19.11 -1.12 -0.68
C ARG A 89 18.02 -2.17 -0.88
N ILE A 90 16.81 -1.74 -1.23
CA ILE A 90 15.68 -2.61 -1.56
C ILE A 90 15.48 -2.59 -3.08
N ALA A 91 15.56 -3.76 -3.71
CA ALA A 91 15.28 -3.93 -5.13
C ALA A 91 13.76 -3.95 -5.39
N LYS A 92 13.33 -3.27 -6.45
CA LYS A 92 11.94 -3.28 -6.93
C LYS A 92 11.95 -3.62 -8.41
N ILE A 93 11.10 -4.56 -8.81
CA ILE A 93 10.93 -4.95 -10.21
C ILE A 93 9.54 -4.53 -10.63
N TYR A 94 9.45 -3.86 -11.77
CA TYR A 94 8.20 -3.40 -12.36
C TYR A 94 8.02 -4.08 -13.71
N LEU A 95 6.84 -4.64 -13.94
CA LEU A 95 6.40 -5.07 -15.27
C LEU A 95 5.64 -3.91 -15.92
N ALA A 96 6.12 -3.45 -17.07
CA ALA A 96 5.49 -2.41 -17.88
C ALA A 96 5.53 -2.82 -19.37
N LEU A 97 4.51 -2.46 -20.14
CA LEU A 97 4.32 -2.80 -21.55
C LEU A 97 4.08 -1.54 -22.39
#